data_AF-A0A0D0CK93-F1
#
_entry.id   AF-A0A0D0CK93-F1
#
_cell.length_a   1.000
_cell.length_b   1.000
_cell.length_c   1.000
_cell.angle_alpha   90.00
_cell.angle_beta   90.00
_cell.angle_gamma   90.00
#
_symmetry.space_group_name_H-M   'P 1'
#
loop_
_entity.id
_entity.type
_entity.pdbx_description
1 polymer ?
#
loop_
_entity_poly.entity_id
_entity_poly.type
_entity_poly.pdbx_seq_one_letter_code
_entity_poly.pdbx_strand_id
1 'polypeptide(L)'
;QNQYRRWSQDIIPTLSWPYMQYVHITGLLSTVENVVVPPCVHSCACRQLQVTCLEIMTLLVYPCRPAPLQLVALGLFGCAPVSPLLAVDFCVLELVKALFVRMTPNLSDWTEALESFLHD
;
A
#
# COMPACT_ATOMS: atom_id res chain seq x y z
N GLN A 1 4.14 -7.66 21.84
CA GLN A 1 3.93 -6.28 21.35
C GLN A 1 2.51 -6.17 20.83
N ASN A 2 1.74 -5.13 21.19
CA ASN A 2 0.36 -4.97 20.75
C ASN A 2 0.33 -4.31 19.36
N GLN A 3 0.17 -5.12 18.30
CA GLN A 3 0.16 -4.66 16.91
C GLN A 3 -1.02 -3.72 16.63
N TYR A 4 -2.20 -4.01 17.21
CA TYR A 4 -3.38 -3.17 17.05
C TYR A 4 -3.14 -1.74 17.56
N ARG A 5 -2.50 -1.62 18.73
CA ARG A 5 -2.14 -0.31 19.29
C ARG A 5 -1.24 0.48 18.33
N ARG A 6 -0.19 -0.16 17.80
CA ARG A 6 0.74 0.51 16.86
C ARG A 6 0.03 0.92 15.57
N TRP A 7 -0.85 0.08 15.05
CA TRP A 7 -1.64 0.42 13.88
C TRP A 7 -2.52 1.65 14.12
N SER A 8 -3.32 1.62 15.19
CA SER A 8 -4.33 2.65 15.47
C SER A 8 -3.73 3.97 15.94
N GLN A 9 -2.69 3.94 16.77
CA GLN A 9 -2.16 5.14 17.42
C GLN A 9 -0.96 5.74 16.69
N ASP A 10 -0.15 4.91 16.02
CA ASP A 10 1.13 5.37 15.47
C ASP A 10 1.10 5.40 13.94
N ILE A 11 0.75 4.29 13.30
CA ILE A 11 0.98 4.14 11.85
C ILE A 11 -0.16 4.74 11.01
N ILE A 12 -1.39 4.27 11.17
CA ILE A 12 -2.52 4.73 10.32
C ILE A 12 -2.68 6.26 10.35
N PRO A 13 -2.61 6.94 11.53
CA PRO A 13 -2.70 8.40 11.56
C PRO A 13 -1.66 9.08 10.67
N THR A 14 -0.42 8.58 10.66
CA THR A 14 0.68 9.13 9.85
C THR A 14 0.54 8.83 8.36
N LEU A 15 -0.21 7.80 7.97
CA LEU A 15 -0.41 7.40 6.58
C LEU A 15 -1.59 8.09 5.89
N SER A 16 -2.51 8.66 6.66
CA SER A 16 -3.73 9.29 6.14
C SER A 16 -3.43 10.33 5.06
N TRP A 17 -2.58 11.30 5.36
CA TRP A 17 -2.22 12.36 4.42
C TRP A 17 -1.39 11.86 3.23
N PRO A 18 -0.32 11.06 3.42
CA PRO A 18 0.41 10.42 2.32
C PRO A 18 -0.48 9.63 1.36
N TYR A 19 -1.47 8.89 1.89
CA TYR A 19 -2.42 8.16 1.06
C TYR A 19 -3.28 9.10 0.22
N MET A 20 -3.83 10.16 0.82
CA MET A 20 -4.64 11.15 0.09
C MET A 20 -3.82 11.85 -1.00
N GLN A 21 -2.53 12.13 -0.75
CA GLN A 21 -1.64 12.67 -1.78
C GLN A 21 -1.43 11.67 -2.93
N TYR A 22 -1.15 10.40 -2.60
CA TYR A 22 -0.97 9.36 -3.60
C TYR A 22 -2.21 9.23 -4.49
N VAL A 23 -3.39 9.13 -3.88
CA VAL A 23 -4.68 9.07 -4.59
C VAL A 23 -4.91 10.30 -5.48
N HIS A 24 -4.53 11.49 -5.01
CA HIS A 24 -4.66 12.71 -5.80
C HIS A 24 -3.74 12.69 -7.04
N ILE A 25 -2.49 12.24 -6.88
CA ILE A 25 -1.50 12.19 -7.95
C ILE A 25 -1.85 11.13 -8.99
N THR A 26 -2.27 9.93 -8.56
CA THR A 26 -2.57 8.80 -9.46
C THR A 26 -3.96 8.87 -10.08
N GLY A 27 -4.69 9.98 -9.91
CA GLY A 27 -6.04 10.13 -10.44
C GLY A 27 -7.00 9.08 -9.88
N LEU A 28 -7.05 8.93 -8.56
CA LEU A 28 -7.89 7.92 -7.89
C LEU A 28 -7.49 6.47 -8.21
N LEU A 29 -6.18 6.18 -8.27
CA LEU A 29 -5.60 4.88 -8.62
C LEU A 29 -5.71 4.47 -10.11
N SER A 30 -6.16 5.36 -10.98
CA SER A 30 -6.30 5.09 -12.42
C SER A 30 -4.97 5.07 -13.19
N THR A 31 -3.91 5.66 -12.62
CA THR A 31 -2.62 5.77 -13.29
C THR A 31 -1.53 5.08 -12.47
N VAL A 32 -0.88 4.05 -13.05
CA VAL A 32 0.31 3.41 -12.47
C VAL A 32 1.53 4.25 -12.80
N GLU A 33 1.80 5.27 -11.99
CA GLU A 33 3.09 5.96 -12.07
C GLU A 33 4.14 5.23 -11.25
N ASN A 34 5.34 5.08 -11.82
CA ASN A 34 6.52 4.67 -11.08
C ASN A 34 6.92 5.81 -10.12
N VAL A 35 6.26 5.88 -8.96
CA VAL A 35 6.60 6.85 -7.92
C VAL A 35 7.97 6.50 -7.37
N VAL A 36 8.99 7.21 -7.84
CA VAL A 36 10.36 7.07 -7.32
C VAL A 36 10.37 7.63 -5.91
N VAL A 37 10.53 6.77 -4.91
CA VAL A 37 10.73 7.20 -3.52
C VAL A 37 12.09 7.91 -3.45
N PRO A 38 12.15 9.24 -3.23
CA PRO A 38 13.42 9.92 -3.21
C PRO A 38 14.28 9.42 -2.03
N PRO A 39 15.62 9.46 -2.14
CA PRO A 39 16.50 9.14 -1.02
C PRO A 39 16.35 10.18 0.09
N CYS A 40 16.71 9.78 1.32
CA CYS A 40 16.76 10.70 2.44
C CYS A 40 17.80 11.81 2.21
N VAL A 41 17.41 13.07 2.38
CA VAL A 41 18.29 14.24 2.23
C VAL A 41 19.18 14.52 3.45
N HIS A 42 18.96 13.83 4.57
CA HIS A 42 19.60 14.10 5.87
C HIS A 42 20.78 13.16 6.20
N SER A 43 21.33 12.42 5.23
CA SER A 43 22.42 11.45 5.45
C SER A 43 22.15 10.46 6.61
N CYS A 44 20.89 10.07 6.80
CA CYS A 44 20.52 9.15 7.87
C CYS A 44 21.02 7.73 7.57
N ALA A 45 21.43 7.00 8.61
CA ALA A 45 21.66 5.57 8.49
C ALA A 45 20.39 4.88 7.97
N CYS A 46 20.56 3.98 7.01
CA CYS A 46 19.48 3.20 6.42
C CYS A 46 19.65 1.72 6.70
N ARG A 47 18.54 0.98 6.66
CA ARG A 47 18.54 -0.48 6.62
C ARG A 47 17.80 -0.95 5.38
N GLN A 48 18.26 -2.03 4.78
CA GLN A 48 17.51 -2.71 3.73
C GLN A 48 16.38 -3.51 4.36
N LEU A 49 15.19 -3.44 3.76
CA LEU A 49 14.05 -4.26 4.11
C LEU A 49 13.50 -4.88 2.83
N GLN A 50 13.48 -6.21 2.77
CA GLN A 50 12.81 -6.93 1.70
C GLN A 50 11.32 -7.04 2.02
N VAL A 51 10.49 -6.71 1.04
CA VAL A 51 9.05 -6.79 1.13
C VAL A 51 8.54 -7.59 -0.06
N THR A 52 7.73 -8.59 0.21
CA THR A 52 7.03 -9.35 -0.82
C THR A 52 5.74 -8.63 -1.18
N CYS A 53 5.51 -8.39 -2.47
CA CYS A 53 4.22 -8.01 -3.03
C CYS A 53 3.82 -9.08 -4.07
N LEU A 54 3.68 -8.71 -5.34
CA LEU A 54 3.67 -9.62 -6.49
C LEU A 54 5.09 -10.12 -6.83
N GLU A 55 6.06 -9.20 -6.72
CA GLU A 55 7.49 -9.49 -6.81
C GLU A 55 8.19 -9.01 -5.53
N ILE A 56 9.36 -9.57 -5.25
CA ILE A 56 10.17 -9.16 -4.09
C ILE A 56 10.82 -7.82 -4.41
N MET A 57 10.58 -6.83 -3.55
CA MET A 57 11.19 -5.52 -3.66
C MET A 57 12.06 -5.20 -2.44
N THR A 58 13.05 -4.32 -2.62
CA THR A 58 13.96 -3.88 -1.54
C THR A 58 13.75 -2.41 -1.24
N LEU A 59 13.41 -2.08 0.01
CA LEU A 59 13.28 -0.73 0.51
C LEU A 59 14.53 -0.32 1.29
N LEU A 60 14.97 0.93 1.11
CA LEU A 60 15.94 1.58 1.98
C LEU A 60 15.20 2.34 3.07
N VAL A 61 15.04 1.71 4.23
CA VAL A 61 14.27 2.27 5.35
C VAL A 61 15.14 3.20 6.17
N TYR A 62 14.66 4.43 6.35
CA TYR A 62 15.30 5.47 7.17
C TYR A 62 14.43 5.76 8.41
N PRO A 63 15.01 6.24 9.52
CA PRO A 63 14.23 6.70 10.67
C PRO A 63 13.22 7.81 10.31
N CYS A 64 13.60 8.71 9.39
CA CYS A 64 12.76 9.80 8.90
C CYS A 64 11.81 9.42 7.77
N ARG A 65 11.98 8.23 7.18
CA ARG A 65 11.11 7.67 6.13
C ARG A 65 10.89 6.19 6.43
N PRO A 66 9.99 5.87 7.37
CA PRO A 66 9.75 4.49 7.76
C PRO A 66 9.09 3.71 6.61
N ALA A 67 9.20 2.37 6.66
CA ALA A 67 8.68 1.50 5.60
C ALA A 67 7.21 1.75 5.22
N PRO A 68 6.26 1.95 6.17
CA PRO A 68 4.87 2.22 5.81
C PRO A 68 4.70 3.47 4.95
N LEU A 69 5.47 4.53 5.20
CA LEU A 69 5.40 5.76 4.42
C LEU A 69 5.91 5.56 2.99
N GLN A 70 6.99 4.80 2.84
CA GLN A 70 7.55 4.47 1.52
C GLN A 70 6.60 3.58 0.72
N LEU A 71 5.98 2.59 1.38
CA LEU A 71 5.00 1.71 0.74
C LEU A 71 3.79 2.49 0.23
N VAL A 72 3.23 3.42 1.02
CA VAL A 72 2.09 4.24 0.56
C VAL A 72 2.44 5.08 -0.65
N ALA A 73 3.65 5.65 -0.69
CA ALA A 73 4.12 6.40 -1.86
C ALA A 73 4.21 5.52 -3.12
N LEU A 74 4.44 4.22 -2.95
CA LEU A 74 4.49 3.23 -4.02
C LEU A 74 3.13 2.60 -4.35
N GLY A 75 2.05 3.05 -3.72
CA GLY A 75 0.71 2.45 -3.91
C GLY A 75 0.49 1.16 -3.15
N LEU A 76 1.32 0.86 -2.16
CA LEU A 76 1.30 -0.38 -1.40
C LEU A 76 0.91 -0.14 0.08
N PHE A 77 0.22 -1.11 0.67
CA PHE A 77 -0.08 -1.16 2.09
C PHE A 77 0.65 -2.33 2.76
N GLY A 78 1.51 -2.05 3.75
CA GLY A 78 2.24 -3.08 4.46
C GLY A 78 1.37 -3.89 5.41
N CYS A 79 1.57 -5.21 5.48
CA CYS A 79 0.84 -6.10 6.38
C CYS A 79 1.38 -6.13 7.82
N ALA A 80 2.35 -5.26 8.15
CA ALA A 80 2.80 -5.03 9.52
C ALA A 80 3.18 -3.55 9.72
N PRO A 81 3.00 -3.01 10.94
CA PRO A 81 3.10 -1.57 11.18
C PRO A 81 4.54 -1.02 11.10
N VAL A 82 5.57 -1.83 11.39
CA VAL A 82 6.95 -1.32 11.54
C VAL A 82 7.94 -1.97 10.57
N SER A 83 7.77 -3.26 10.31
CA SER A 83 8.65 -4.03 9.44
C SER A 83 7.82 -5.01 8.63
N PRO A 84 7.05 -4.52 7.65
CA PRO A 84 6.25 -5.37 6.78
C PRO A 84 7.16 -6.30 5.98
N LEU A 85 6.85 -7.59 6.01
CA LEU A 85 7.44 -8.60 5.11
C LEU A 85 6.56 -8.82 3.87
N LEU A 86 5.30 -8.41 3.95
CA LEU A 86 4.30 -8.49 2.91
C LEU A 86 3.66 -7.11 2.76
N ALA A 87 3.37 -6.72 1.54
CA ALA A 87 2.55 -5.56 1.22
C ALA A 87 1.54 -5.92 0.11
N VAL A 88 0.42 -5.20 0.09
CA VAL A 88 -0.66 -5.39 -0.88
C VAL A 88 -0.88 -4.08 -1.63
N ASP A 89 -1.09 -4.17 -2.93
CA ASP A 89 -1.42 -3.02 -3.78
C ASP A 89 -2.79 -2.42 -3.43
N PHE A 90 -2.90 -1.09 -3.42
CA PHE A 90 -4.17 -0.41 -3.17
C PHE A 90 -5.25 -0.75 -4.19
N CYS A 91 -4.89 -0.97 -5.45
CA CYS A 91 -5.81 -1.43 -6.49
C CYS A 91 -6.38 -2.81 -6.15
N VAL A 92 -5.54 -3.71 -5.64
CA VAL A 92 -5.98 -5.04 -5.17
C VAL A 92 -6.89 -4.90 -3.94
N LEU A 93 -6.60 -3.99 -3.02
CA LEU A 93 -7.47 -3.73 -1.86
C LEU A 93 -8.84 -3.17 -2.28
N GLU A 94 -8.91 -2.29 -3.27
CA GLU A 94 -10.19 -1.79 -3.80
C GLU A 94 -10.97 -2.88 -4.54
N LEU A 95 -10.31 -3.75 -5.31
CA LEU A 95 -10.93 -4.93 -5.89
C LEU A 95 -11.53 -5.84 -4.81
N VAL A 96 -10.75 -6.17 -3.78
CA VAL A 96 -11.23 -6.99 -2.66
C VAL A 96 -12.44 -6.33 -2.00
N LYS A 97 -12.40 -5.03 -1.73
CA LYS A 97 -13.54 -4.29 -1.17
C LYS A 97 -14.77 -4.36 -2.07
N ALA A 98 -14.64 -4.23 -3.39
CA ALA A 98 -15.74 -4.38 -4.34
C ALA A 98 -16.32 -5.80 -4.33
N LEU A 99 -15.47 -6.83 -4.28
CA LEU A 99 -15.86 -8.24 -4.19
C LEU A 99 -16.57 -8.56 -2.87
N PHE A 100 -16.13 -7.96 -1.76
CA PHE A 100 -16.77 -8.14 -0.45
C PHE A 100 -18.20 -7.59 -0.42
N VAL A 101 -18.50 -6.53 -1.17
CA VAL A 101 -19.87 -5.99 -1.31
C VAL A 101 -20.74 -6.91 -2.17
N ARG A 102 -20.14 -7.60 -3.15
CA ARG A 102 -20.80 -8.51 -4.11
C ARG A 102 -20.80 -9.99 -3.67
N MET A 103 -20.50 -10.28 -2.40
CA MET A 103 -20.37 -11.63 -1.85
C MET A 103 -21.68 -12.45 -1.74
N THR A 104 -22.73 -12.06 -2.44
CA THR A 104 -23.82 -12.99 -2.75
C THR A 104 -23.30 -14.12 -3.64
N PRO A 105 -23.87 -15.34 -3.57
CA PRO A 105 -23.38 -16.50 -4.32
C PRO A 105 -23.84 -16.45 -5.79
N ASN A 106 -23.61 -15.33 -6.48
CA ASN A 106 -23.80 -15.18 -7.91
C ASN A 106 -22.44 -15.05 -8.59
N LEU A 107 -21.99 -16.16 -9.19
CA LEU A 107 -20.75 -16.26 -9.96
C LEU A 107 -20.58 -15.12 -10.99
N SER A 108 -21.70 -14.62 -11.52
CA SER A 108 -21.77 -13.53 -12.49
C SER A 108 -21.23 -12.19 -11.96
N ASP A 109 -21.52 -11.83 -10.71
CA ASP A 109 -21.13 -10.53 -10.15
C ASP A 109 -19.65 -10.50 -9.77
N TRP A 110 -19.08 -11.68 -9.44
CA TRP A 110 -17.65 -11.87 -9.23
C TRP A 110 -16.85 -11.70 -10.51
N THR A 111 -17.30 -12.35 -11.59
CA THR A 111 -16.64 -12.23 -12.90
C THR A 111 -16.73 -10.81 -13.44
N GLU A 112 -17.88 -10.14 -13.29
CA GLU A 112 -18.06 -8.75 -13.73
C GLU A 112 -17.13 -7.79 -12.97
N ALA A 113 -17.01 -7.93 -11.64
CA ALA A 113 -16.13 -7.09 -10.84
C ALA A 113 -14.65 -7.27 -11.20
N LEU A 114 -14.24 -8.52 -11.49
CA LEU A 114 -12.88 -8.82 -11.94
C LEU A 114 -12.61 -8.31 -13.36
N GLU A 115 -13.55 -8.48 -14.28
CA GLU A 115 -13.45 -7.99 -15.66
C GLU A 115 -13.35 -6.45 -15.68
N SER A 116 -14.16 -5.75 -14.87
CA SER A 116 -14.05 -4.30 -14.72
C SER A 116 -12.67 -3.87 -14.24
N PHE A 117 -12.13 -4.56 -13.22
CA PHE A 117 -10.80 -4.23 -12.69
C PHE A 117 -9.67 -4.45 -13.70
N LEU A 118 -9.78 -5.47 -14.56
CA LEU A 118 -8.74 -5.79 -15.55
C LEU A 118 -8.81 -4.91 -16.81
N HIS A 119 -9.91 -4.18 -17.01
CA HIS A 119 -10.15 -3.37 -18.21
C HIS A 119 -9.97 -1.85 -17.97
N ASP A 120 -9.82 -1.42 -16.71
CA ASP A 120 -9.42 -0.06 -16.30
C ASP A 120 -7.88 0.07 -16.23
#